data_AF-A0A7S2UHL8-F1
#
_entry.id   AF-A0A7S2UHL8-F1
#
_cell.length_a   1.000
_cell.length_b   1.000
_cell.length_c   1.000
_cell.angle_alpha   90.00
_cell.angle_beta   90.00
_cell.angle_gamma   90.00
#
_symmetry.space_group_name_H-M   'P 1'
#
loop_
_entity.id
_entity.type
_entity.pdbx_description
1 polymer ?
#
loop_
_entity_poly.entity_id
_entity_poly.type
_entity_poly.pdbx_seq_one_letter_code
_entity_poly.pdbx_strand_id
1 'polypeptide(L)'
;TAFNQDLCEWAVKTPSLFIVNEMFDVTACPNTTWPMLASPGGTIDNPHPGPFCHDCAMTLCKHHHDCTVSSGNQRVPVDVNGDDFKIAIRSYLSSGNSSYGTKISCWDVSKVTDMTDAFSELNDFNEPLCWNVSSVMNMERMFFGASAFNQDVSSWDVSNVIYMGNMFFSDYAFNQDLTSWNVSSVIDMGYLFNDAWAFNQDLSSWDVSSVTDMNRMFKYASSLNQNLCDWAVKAPSLMNVSLMFESTNCPNSATPQLASPGDTSANPYSGPFCHDCMTECRRRHDCTVSSGNQGVPVNVERGSFKNAIAAYLSSGGSPYGSKMSCWDVSEVTDMSFAFKELKDFNEPLCWNMSSVMNMERMFFGASAFNQDVSSWNVSSVIDMSGMFGFASAFNQDLSSWNVSSVTYMNNMFYQATAFNQDLCDWAAKTPSLSNANNLFASMFEDTSCPNITTTTLASPGGTTSNPHPGPFCH
;
A
#
# COMPACT_ATOMS: atom_id res chain seq x y z
N THR A 1 11.93 -3.51 32.86
CA THR A 1 13.12 -2.88 32.25
C THR A 1 12.68 -1.61 31.58
N ALA A 2 13.46 -0.52 31.65
CA ALA A 2 13.08 0.74 31.01
C ALA A 2 12.87 0.50 29.50
N PHE A 3 11.63 0.66 29.04
CA PHE A 3 11.23 0.53 27.65
C PHE A 3 11.14 1.95 27.08
N ASN A 4 12.05 2.28 26.16
CA ASN A 4 12.25 3.64 25.67
C ASN A 4 12.08 3.70 24.14
N GLN A 5 11.08 3.00 23.61
CA GLN A 5 10.72 3.02 22.19
C GLN A 5 9.39 3.74 21.96
N ASP A 6 9.29 4.42 20.82
CA ASP A 6 8.06 5.04 20.33
C ASP A 6 7.08 3.95 19.89
N LEU A 7 5.87 3.98 20.48
CA LEU A 7 4.80 3.01 20.23
C LEU A 7 3.60 3.65 19.50
N CYS A 8 3.77 4.84 18.92
CA CYS A 8 2.65 5.56 18.34
C CYS A 8 2.02 4.89 17.13
N GLU A 9 2.83 4.30 16.25
CA GLU A 9 2.32 3.47 15.15
C GLU A 9 1.61 2.19 15.63
N TRP A 10 2.00 1.68 16.81
CA TRP A 10 1.41 0.49 17.41
C TRP A 10 0.04 0.81 18.02
N ALA A 11 -0.07 1.92 18.74
CA ALA A 11 -1.30 2.34 19.40
C ALA A 11 -2.46 2.61 18.43
N VAL A 12 -2.17 3.17 17.25
CA VAL A 12 -3.18 3.45 16.20
C VAL A 12 -3.74 2.16 15.59
N LYS A 13 -2.99 1.06 15.62
CA LYS A 13 -3.36 -0.22 15.00
C LYS A 13 -4.07 -1.20 15.94
N THR A 14 -4.27 -0.87 17.22
CA THR A 14 -4.92 -1.78 18.20
C THR A 14 -6.43 -1.57 18.33
N PRO A 15 -7.27 -2.57 18.01
CA PRO A 15 -8.71 -2.50 18.23
C PRO A 15 -9.03 -2.92 19.67
N SER A 16 -9.57 -1.98 20.46
CA SER A 16 -10.09 -2.10 21.83
C SER A 16 -9.11 -1.86 23.00
N LEU A 17 -9.55 -0.99 23.91
CA LEU A 17 -8.86 -0.51 25.12
C LEU A 17 -8.68 -1.56 26.23
N PHE A 18 -9.34 -2.72 26.15
CA PHE A 18 -9.51 -3.58 27.32
C PHE A 18 -8.27 -4.45 27.65
N ILE A 19 -7.35 -4.62 26.70
CA ILE A 19 -6.19 -5.52 26.84
C ILE A 19 -4.90 -4.77 27.24
N VAL A 20 -4.82 -3.46 27.01
CA VAL A 20 -3.54 -2.72 27.08
C VAL A 20 -3.15 -2.32 28.51
N ASN A 21 -4.10 -2.28 29.44
CA ASN A 21 -3.86 -1.82 30.82
C ASN A 21 -2.89 -2.71 31.63
N GLU A 22 -2.55 -3.90 31.17
CA GLU A 22 -1.60 -4.80 31.85
C GLU A 22 -0.24 -4.95 31.14
N MET A 23 0.00 -4.25 30.02
CA MET A 23 1.21 -4.48 29.21
C MET A 23 2.46 -3.72 29.71
N PHE A 24 2.30 -2.61 30.43
CA PHE A 24 3.42 -1.75 30.84
C PHE A 24 3.34 -1.34 32.31
N ASP A 25 4.40 -1.61 33.08
CA ASP A 25 4.55 -1.15 34.46
C ASP A 25 4.83 0.36 34.48
N VAL A 26 3.85 1.10 35.00
CA VAL A 26 3.71 2.58 34.98
C VAL A 26 4.82 3.29 35.77
N THR A 27 5.62 2.57 36.56
CA THR A 27 6.67 3.15 37.41
C THR A 27 7.98 3.46 36.69
N ALA A 28 8.13 3.08 35.42
CA ALA A 28 9.39 3.18 34.67
C ALA A 28 9.54 4.41 33.75
N CYS A 29 8.55 5.33 33.70
CA CYS A 29 8.58 6.49 32.80
C CYS A 29 8.98 7.78 33.56
N PRO A 30 10.17 8.37 33.31
CA PRO A 30 10.63 9.56 34.02
C PRO A 30 10.05 10.82 33.37
N ASN A 31 9.38 11.64 34.18
CA ASN A 31 8.89 13.02 33.91
C ASN A 31 7.56 13.19 33.16
N THR A 32 6.42 13.01 33.84
CA THR A 32 5.23 13.85 33.62
C THR A 32 4.36 13.92 34.89
N THR A 33 4.03 15.13 35.34
CA THR A 33 2.97 15.39 36.32
C THR A 33 1.62 15.31 35.63
N TRP A 34 0.76 14.38 36.04
CA TRP A 34 -0.63 14.25 35.56
C TRP A 34 -1.51 15.44 36.01
N PRO A 35 -2.43 15.99 35.19
CA PRO A 35 -3.53 16.81 35.70
C PRO A 35 -4.57 15.90 36.39
N MET A 36 -4.97 16.28 37.59
CA MET A 36 -5.96 15.57 38.41
C MET A 36 -7.37 15.69 37.80
N LEU A 37 -8.12 14.58 37.81
CA LEU A 37 -9.55 14.50 37.49
C LEU A 37 -10.38 15.37 38.45
N ALA A 38 -11.26 16.22 37.92
CA ALA A 38 -12.35 16.83 38.67
C ALA A 38 -13.45 15.80 38.97
N SER A 39 -14.06 15.92 40.14
CA SER A 39 -15.06 15.03 40.75
C SER A 39 -16.39 14.93 39.97
N PRO A 40 -17.22 13.89 40.21
CA PRO A 40 -18.31 13.49 39.32
C PRO A 40 -19.54 14.38 39.47
N GLY A 41 -19.97 15.00 38.35
CA GLY A 41 -21.21 15.78 38.29
C GLY A 41 -21.48 16.62 37.04
N GLY A 42 -20.57 16.69 36.07
CA GLY A 42 -20.77 17.46 34.82
C GLY A 42 -20.71 16.58 33.58
N THR A 43 -21.75 16.64 32.74
CA THR A 43 -21.78 16.05 31.40
C THR A 43 -20.81 16.77 30.47
N ILE A 44 -19.79 16.06 29.97
CA ILE A 44 -18.97 16.50 28.85
C ILE A 44 -18.72 15.29 27.96
N ASP A 45 -19.11 15.45 26.68
CA ASP A 45 -18.79 14.53 25.59
C ASP A 45 -17.26 14.40 25.43
N ASN A 46 -16.82 13.15 25.44
CA ASN A 46 -15.50 12.66 25.02
C ASN A 46 -14.30 12.86 25.97
N PRO A 47 -13.81 11.77 26.62
CA PRO A 47 -12.46 11.74 27.19
C PRO A 47 -11.60 10.61 26.57
N HIS A 48 -10.53 11.00 25.87
CA HIS A 48 -9.27 10.22 25.80
C HIS A 48 -8.45 10.52 27.08
N PRO A 49 -7.54 9.67 27.63
CA PRO A 49 -6.48 8.91 26.94
C PRO A 49 -6.17 7.48 27.50
N GLY A 50 -5.40 6.68 26.73
CA GLY A 50 -4.86 5.36 27.13
C GLY A 50 -3.35 5.38 27.44
N PRO A 51 -2.76 4.28 27.97
CA PRO A 51 -1.45 4.28 28.63
C PRO A 51 -0.30 4.03 27.65
N PHE A 52 0.25 5.08 27.06
CA PHE A 52 1.52 5.02 26.32
C PHE A 52 2.46 6.10 26.83
N CYS A 53 3.75 5.80 26.95
CA CYS A 53 4.74 6.77 27.45
C CYS A 53 5.09 7.89 26.45
N HIS A 54 4.30 8.08 25.40
CA HIS A 54 4.26 9.32 24.63
C HIS A 54 2.90 9.52 23.97
N ASP A 55 2.47 10.78 23.87
CA ASP A 55 1.20 11.20 23.29
C ASP A 55 1.41 11.54 21.80
N CYS A 56 0.74 10.78 20.94
CA CYS A 56 1.13 10.58 19.55
C CYS A 56 0.88 11.77 18.63
N ALA A 57 1.91 12.12 17.82
CA ALA A 57 2.00 13.08 16.71
C ALA A 57 1.35 14.46 16.91
N MET A 58 0.03 14.52 17.14
CA MET A 58 -0.70 15.75 17.42
C MET A 58 -0.27 16.41 18.74
N THR A 59 0.20 15.64 19.73
CA THR A 59 0.67 16.22 21.00
C THR A 59 2.13 16.67 20.97
N LEU A 60 3.01 16.08 20.15
CA LEU A 60 4.35 16.63 19.91
C LEU A 60 4.29 18.02 19.26
N CYS A 61 3.37 18.22 18.31
CA CYS A 61 3.05 19.54 17.77
C CYS A 61 2.47 20.49 18.85
N LYS A 62 1.58 20.02 19.74
CA LYS A 62 1.05 20.83 20.86
C LYS A 62 2.10 21.19 21.92
N HIS A 63 3.11 20.35 22.14
CA HIS A 63 4.15 20.58 23.16
C HIS A 63 5.28 21.48 22.68
N HIS A 64 5.65 21.44 21.39
CA HIS A 64 6.69 22.33 20.82
C HIS A 64 6.14 23.63 20.23
N HIS A 65 4.86 23.66 19.85
CA HIS A 65 4.21 24.86 19.30
C HIS A 65 2.94 25.16 20.10
N ASP A 66 3.12 25.92 21.18
CA ASP A 66 2.01 26.40 22.01
C ASP A 66 1.03 27.24 21.16
N CYS A 67 -0.09 26.60 20.81
CA CYS A 67 -1.25 27.19 20.14
C CYS A 67 -2.31 27.64 21.15
N THR A 68 -2.01 27.66 22.46
CA THR A 68 -2.92 28.18 23.47
C THR A 68 -2.98 29.71 23.35
N VAL A 69 -4.16 30.22 23.03
CA VAL A 69 -4.49 31.63 23.20
C VAL A 69 -4.93 31.86 24.64
N SER A 70 -4.47 32.96 25.24
CA SER A 70 -4.70 33.35 26.64
C SER A 70 -6.18 33.56 27.04
N SER A 71 -7.13 33.30 26.13
CA SER A 71 -8.57 33.52 26.30
C SER A 71 -9.44 32.27 26.10
N GLY A 72 -8.86 31.06 26.11
CA GLY A 72 -9.61 29.81 26.00
C GLY A 72 -9.61 29.24 24.59
N ASN A 73 -9.24 27.96 24.53
CA ASN A 73 -9.11 27.08 23.37
C ASN A 73 -10.14 27.28 22.25
N GLN A 74 -9.82 28.09 21.24
CA GLN A 74 -10.33 27.81 19.90
C GLN A 74 -9.33 28.32 18.86
N ARG A 75 -8.70 27.38 18.15
CA ARG A 75 -8.10 27.68 16.85
C ARG A 75 -9.21 28.26 15.98
N VAL A 76 -8.95 29.36 15.29
CA VAL A 76 -9.95 29.94 14.39
C VAL A 76 -10.09 29.01 13.19
N PRO A 77 -11.29 28.44 12.93
CA PRO A 77 -11.50 27.59 11.78
C PRO A 77 -11.26 28.36 10.50
N VAL A 78 -10.49 27.77 9.59
CA VAL A 78 -10.34 28.25 8.24
C VAL A 78 -11.58 27.82 7.45
N ASP A 79 -12.29 28.79 6.92
CA ASP A 79 -13.58 28.65 6.23
C ASP A 79 -13.49 28.96 4.73
N VAL A 80 -12.28 29.09 4.21
CA VAL A 80 -11.95 29.35 2.80
C VAL A 80 -11.20 28.17 2.18
N ASN A 81 -11.21 28.08 0.85
CA ASN A 81 -10.65 26.99 0.06
C ASN A 81 -9.95 27.54 -1.20
N GLY A 82 -9.09 26.74 -1.84
CA GLY A 82 -8.46 27.06 -3.12
C GLY A 82 -7.78 28.43 -3.12
N ASP A 83 -8.13 29.28 -4.09
CA ASP A 83 -7.55 30.63 -4.24
C ASP A 83 -7.73 31.52 -3.00
N ASP A 84 -8.87 31.44 -2.31
CA ASP A 84 -9.09 32.24 -1.09
C ASP A 84 -8.21 31.76 0.07
N PHE A 85 -7.97 30.43 0.16
CA PHE A 85 -7.04 29.87 1.14
C PHE A 85 -5.60 30.28 0.84
N LYS A 86 -5.19 30.23 -0.43
CA LYS A 86 -3.90 30.75 -0.90
C LYS A 86 -3.74 32.24 -0.56
N ILE A 87 -4.76 33.06 -0.80
CA ILE A 87 -4.74 34.49 -0.45
C ILE A 87 -4.56 34.69 1.05
N ALA A 88 -5.23 33.89 1.89
CA ALA A 88 -5.07 33.95 3.34
C ALA A 88 -3.63 33.66 3.77
N ILE A 89 -2.99 32.64 3.18
CA ILE A 89 -1.58 32.30 3.43
C ILE A 89 -0.66 33.45 2.99
N ARG A 90 -0.86 34.03 1.80
CA ARG A 90 -0.06 35.18 1.34
C ARG A 90 -0.20 36.39 2.26
N SER A 91 -1.42 36.66 2.74
CA SER A 91 -1.68 37.73 3.70
C SER A 91 -0.91 37.52 5.01
N TYR A 92 -0.92 36.29 5.54
CA TYR A 92 -0.11 35.91 6.70
C TYR A 92 1.37 36.13 6.48
N LEU A 93 1.94 35.59 5.39
CA LEU A 93 3.38 35.68 5.12
C LEU A 93 3.85 37.13 4.90
N SER A 94 2.98 38.00 4.40
CA SER A 94 3.30 39.42 4.19
C SER A 94 3.26 40.26 5.47
N SER A 95 2.44 39.89 6.45
CA SER A 95 2.12 40.75 7.61
C SER A 95 2.44 40.12 8.97
N GLY A 96 2.78 38.83 9.01
CA GLY A 96 2.95 38.04 10.24
C GLY A 96 1.63 37.74 10.98
N ASN A 97 0.48 38.01 10.34
CA ASN A 97 -0.83 37.80 10.94
C ASN A 97 -1.91 37.55 9.87
N SER A 98 -2.99 36.87 10.24
CA SER A 98 -4.19 36.74 9.40
C SER A 98 -5.46 36.79 10.24
N SER A 99 -6.62 36.67 9.59
CA SER A 99 -7.90 36.41 10.26
C SER A 99 -7.90 35.11 11.08
N TYR A 100 -6.97 34.20 10.81
CA TYR A 100 -6.85 32.88 11.43
C TYR A 100 -5.75 32.80 12.50
N GLY A 101 -5.00 33.90 12.72
CA GLY A 101 -4.04 34.05 13.80
C GLY A 101 -2.61 34.36 13.33
N THR A 102 -1.71 34.51 14.31
CA THR A 102 -0.30 34.91 14.12
C THR A 102 0.68 33.74 13.95
N LYS A 103 0.18 32.50 13.94
CA LYS A 103 0.98 31.29 13.71
C LYS A 103 0.24 30.37 12.75
N ILE A 104 0.78 30.17 11.55
CA ILE A 104 0.15 29.33 10.52
C ILE A 104 -0.02 27.87 10.95
N SER A 105 0.92 27.35 11.75
CA SER A 105 0.85 26.00 12.34
C SER A 105 -0.36 25.80 13.26
N CYS A 106 -0.95 26.89 13.76
CA CYS A 106 -2.09 26.87 14.67
C CYS A 106 -3.44 27.08 13.96
N TRP A 107 -3.46 27.23 12.63
CA TRP A 107 -4.73 27.33 11.90
C TRP A 107 -5.52 26.01 12.02
N ASP A 108 -6.83 26.11 12.15
CA ASP A 108 -7.71 24.94 12.11
C ASP A 108 -8.21 24.75 10.67
N VAL A 109 -7.51 23.89 9.94
CA VAL A 109 -7.81 23.55 8.54
C VAL A 109 -8.67 22.29 8.42
N SER A 110 -9.26 21.79 9.51
CA SER A 110 -10.05 20.55 9.51
C SER A 110 -11.29 20.57 8.62
N LYS A 111 -11.68 21.75 8.11
CA LYS A 111 -12.80 21.93 7.16
C LYS A 111 -12.35 22.32 5.76
N VAL A 112 -11.05 22.53 5.54
CA VAL A 112 -10.51 22.86 4.23
C VAL A 112 -10.52 21.58 3.40
N THR A 113 -11.12 21.66 2.22
CA THR A 113 -11.23 20.55 1.26
C THR A 113 -10.33 20.75 0.04
N ASP A 114 -9.89 21.98 -0.22
CA ASP A 114 -9.07 22.34 -1.38
C ASP A 114 -7.92 23.25 -0.94
N MET A 115 -6.69 22.74 -1.07
CA MET A 115 -5.43 23.40 -0.74
C MET A 115 -4.60 23.71 -2.00
N THR A 116 -5.25 23.81 -3.16
CA THR A 116 -4.58 24.08 -4.43
C THR A 116 -3.69 25.31 -4.33
N ASP A 117 -2.43 25.18 -4.76
CA ASP A 117 -1.43 26.26 -4.78
C ASP A 117 -1.16 26.97 -3.43
N ALA A 118 -1.56 26.40 -2.28
CA ALA A 118 -1.52 27.05 -0.97
C ALA A 118 -0.16 27.68 -0.62
N PHE A 119 0.94 26.96 -0.88
CA PHE A 119 2.32 27.37 -0.67
C PHE A 119 3.15 27.47 -1.96
N SER A 120 2.49 27.51 -3.11
CA SER A 120 3.12 27.58 -4.44
C SER A 120 4.07 28.78 -4.55
N GLU A 121 5.27 28.58 -5.10
CA GLU A 121 6.34 29.57 -5.32
C GLU A 121 6.84 30.28 -4.04
N LEU A 122 6.65 29.67 -2.88
CA LEU A 122 7.23 30.15 -1.62
C LEU A 122 8.59 29.50 -1.37
N ASN A 123 9.60 29.95 -2.12
CA ASN A 123 10.94 29.35 -2.14
C ASN A 123 11.56 29.14 -0.74
N ASP A 124 11.36 30.07 0.20
CA ASP A 124 11.97 30.03 1.54
C ASP A 124 11.06 29.40 2.61
N PHE A 125 9.85 28.94 2.24
CA PHE A 125 8.90 28.42 3.21
C PHE A 125 9.31 27.03 3.71
N ASN A 126 9.50 26.91 5.02
CA ASN A 126 9.84 25.66 5.69
C ASN A 126 9.34 25.67 7.15
N GLU A 127 8.20 26.30 7.41
CA GLU A 127 7.60 26.34 8.75
C GLU A 127 6.75 25.09 8.99
N PRO A 128 6.76 24.51 10.21
CA PRO A 128 6.00 23.29 10.52
C PRO A 128 4.49 23.50 10.38
N LEU A 129 3.80 22.51 9.83
CA LEU A 129 2.36 22.54 9.57
C LEU A 129 1.62 21.50 10.42
N CYS A 130 1.23 21.89 11.63
CA CYS A 130 0.46 21.08 12.57
C CYS A 130 -1.04 21.06 12.21
N TRP A 131 -1.35 20.54 11.02
CA TRP A 131 -2.66 20.62 10.38
C TRP A 131 -3.38 19.27 10.36
N ASN A 132 -4.70 19.29 10.60
CA ASN A 132 -5.55 18.16 10.30
C ASN A 132 -6.06 18.29 8.86
N VAL A 133 -5.50 17.51 7.94
CA VAL A 133 -5.84 17.53 6.51
C VAL A 133 -6.82 16.42 6.10
N SER A 134 -7.44 15.72 7.06
CA SER A 134 -8.30 14.56 6.79
C SER A 134 -9.52 14.88 5.92
N SER A 135 -9.88 16.14 5.72
CA SER A 135 -10.99 16.57 4.86
C SER A 135 -10.55 17.08 3.49
N VAL A 136 -9.24 17.16 3.23
CA VAL A 136 -8.69 17.68 1.98
C VAL A 136 -8.86 16.66 0.86
N MET A 137 -9.43 17.10 -0.26
CA MET A 137 -9.61 16.33 -1.49
C MET A 137 -8.67 16.78 -2.61
N ASN A 138 -8.26 18.05 -2.63
CA ASN A 138 -7.33 18.61 -3.62
C ASN A 138 -6.08 19.22 -2.96
N MET A 139 -4.90 18.69 -3.28
CA MET A 139 -3.57 19.19 -2.88
C MET A 139 -2.70 19.55 -4.09
N GLU A 140 -3.29 19.74 -5.27
CA GLU A 140 -2.56 20.09 -6.49
C GLU A 140 -1.68 21.32 -6.28
N ARG A 141 -0.41 21.20 -6.68
CA ARG A 141 0.56 22.30 -6.62
C ARG A 141 0.74 22.94 -5.23
N MET A 142 0.33 22.26 -4.15
CA MET A 142 0.33 22.84 -2.80
C MET A 142 1.71 23.40 -2.41
N PHE A 143 2.80 22.70 -2.73
CA PHE A 143 4.19 23.12 -2.49
C PHE A 143 4.98 23.32 -3.81
N PHE A 144 4.29 23.62 -4.91
CA PHE A 144 4.92 23.82 -6.23
C PHE A 144 6.00 24.92 -6.13
N GLY A 145 7.27 24.59 -6.34
CA GLY A 145 8.38 25.54 -6.27
C GLY A 145 8.73 26.03 -4.86
N ALA A 146 8.22 25.40 -3.79
CA ALA A 146 8.59 25.71 -2.42
C ALA A 146 9.96 25.12 -2.05
N SER A 147 11.02 25.59 -2.72
CA SER A 147 12.32 24.88 -2.80
C SER A 147 13.05 24.59 -1.48
N ALA A 148 12.73 25.27 -0.38
CA ALA A 148 13.27 25.00 0.95
C ALA A 148 12.40 24.09 1.83
N PHE A 149 11.21 23.71 1.37
CA PHE A 149 10.26 22.95 2.17
C PHE A 149 10.74 21.52 2.39
N ASN A 150 10.83 21.12 3.65
CA ASN A 150 11.21 19.76 4.04
C ASN A 150 10.66 19.42 5.43
N GLN A 151 9.48 19.95 5.76
CA GLN A 151 8.83 19.68 7.04
C GLN A 151 8.15 18.33 7.03
N ASP A 152 8.19 17.64 8.16
CA ASP A 152 7.54 16.35 8.35
C ASP A 152 6.02 16.46 8.16
N VAL A 153 5.52 15.70 7.20
CA VAL A 153 4.09 15.54 6.85
C VAL A 153 3.64 14.09 6.90
N SER A 154 4.45 13.19 7.47
CA SER A 154 4.16 11.75 7.58
C SER A 154 2.88 11.43 8.36
N SER A 155 2.47 12.33 9.25
CA SER A 155 1.27 12.19 10.08
C SER A 155 -0.04 12.66 9.41
N TRP A 156 0.04 13.20 8.18
CA TRP A 156 -1.14 13.68 7.46
C TRP A 156 -2.01 12.52 7.00
N ASP A 157 -3.31 12.60 7.31
CA ASP A 157 -4.32 11.70 6.76
C ASP A 157 -4.72 12.19 5.36
N VAL A 158 -4.12 11.58 4.34
CA VAL A 158 -4.39 11.87 2.92
C VAL A 158 -5.39 10.92 2.28
N SER A 159 -6.11 10.10 3.07
CA SER A 159 -7.01 9.05 2.55
C SER A 159 -8.17 9.57 1.71
N ASN A 160 -8.54 10.84 1.88
CA ASN A 160 -9.58 11.52 1.10
C ASN A 160 -9.04 12.34 -0.10
N VAL A 161 -7.72 12.39 -0.30
CA VAL A 161 -7.11 13.16 -1.40
C VAL A 161 -7.34 12.44 -2.72
N ILE A 162 -7.84 13.19 -3.71
CA ILE A 162 -8.12 12.72 -5.07
C ILE A 162 -7.06 13.24 -6.05
N TYR A 163 -6.66 14.51 -5.88
CA TYR A 163 -5.72 15.20 -6.75
C TYR A 163 -4.51 15.69 -5.95
N MET A 164 -3.31 15.25 -6.33
CA MET A 164 -2.04 15.72 -5.74
C MET A 164 -0.98 16.04 -6.81
N GLY A 165 -1.39 16.16 -8.07
CA GLY A 165 -0.48 16.50 -9.16
C GLY A 165 0.36 17.73 -8.86
N ASN A 166 1.65 17.68 -9.23
CA ASN A 166 2.62 18.77 -9.07
C ASN A 166 2.83 19.26 -7.61
N MET A 167 2.37 18.52 -6.58
CA MET A 167 2.42 19.01 -5.19
C MET A 167 3.83 19.42 -4.75
N PHE A 168 4.86 18.64 -5.08
CA PHE A 168 6.27 18.89 -4.75
C PHE A 168 7.13 19.17 -6.01
N PHE A 169 6.53 19.71 -7.07
CA PHE A 169 7.27 20.10 -8.28
C PHE A 169 8.32 21.16 -7.95
N SER A 170 9.57 20.99 -8.37
CA SER A 170 10.71 21.88 -8.06
C SER A 170 10.87 22.17 -6.56
N ASP A 171 10.46 21.24 -5.70
CA ASP A 171 10.77 21.28 -4.28
C ASP A 171 12.13 20.59 -4.02
N TYR A 172 13.20 21.37 -4.14
CA TYR A 172 14.57 20.84 -4.17
C TYR A 172 15.00 20.16 -2.87
N ALA A 173 14.46 20.57 -1.73
CA ALA A 173 14.87 20.10 -0.41
C ALA A 173 14.03 18.92 0.11
N PHE A 174 12.83 18.72 -0.43
CA PHE A 174 11.88 17.76 0.11
C PHE A 174 12.36 16.31 0.03
N ASN A 175 12.40 15.65 1.19
CA ASN A 175 12.78 14.25 1.32
C ASN A 175 12.22 13.62 2.61
N GLN A 176 11.00 13.97 3.01
CA GLN A 176 10.34 13.43 4.21
C GLN A 176 9.63 12.10 3.93
N ASP A 177 9.60 11.22 4.93
CA ASP A 177 8.96 9.90 4.85
C ASP A 177 7.44 10.02 4.61
N LEU A 178 6.95 9.30 3.59
CA LEU A 178 5.55 9.24 3.18
C LEU A 178 5.00 7.80 3.14
N THR A 179 5.72 6.84 3.71
CA THR A 179 5.35 5.41 3.68
C THR A 179 3.99 5.12 4.32
N SER A 180 3.56 5.96 5.26
CA SER A 180 2.29 5.89 6.00
C SER A 180 1.08 6.43 5.24
N TRP A 181 1.30 7.15 4.13
CA TRP A 181 0.21 7.79 3.40
C TRP A 181 -0.67 6.77 2.69
N ASN A 182 -1.98 6.84 2.94
CA ASN A 182 -2.96 6.07 2.21
C ASN A 182 -3.37 6.83 0.93
N VAL A 183 -2.84 6.41 -0.21
CA VAL A 183 -3.06 7.04 -1.53
C VAL A 183 -4.05 6.27 -2.42
N SER A 184 -4.78 5.28 -1.88
CA SER A 184 -5.65 4.41 -2.68
C SER A 184 -6.78 5.14 -3.41
N SER A 185 -7.15 6.36 -2.96
CA SER A 185 -8.18 7.21 -3.59
C SER A 185 -7.62 8.20 -4.62
N VAL A 186 -6.30 8.28 -4.78
CA VAL A 186 -5.66 9.28 -5.65
C VAL A 186 -5.76 8.88 -7.12
N ILE A 187 -6.16 9.82 -7.97
CA ILE A 187 -6.35 9.61 -9.40
C ILE A 187 -5.22 10.24 -10.23
N ASP A 188 -4.64 11.36 -9.76
CA ASP A 188 -3.60 12.11 -10.46
C ASP A 188 -2.37 12.36 -9.56
N MET A 189 -1.23 11.79 -9.97
CA MET A 189 0.11 11.99 -9.39
C MET A 189 1.10 12.55 -10.43
N GLY A 190 0.60 13.10 -11.54
CA GLY A 190 1.41 13.70 -12.59
C GLY A 190 2.34 14.77 -12.01
N TYR A 191 3.63 14.68 -12.37
CA TYR A 191 4.67 15.59 -11.92
C TYR A 191 4.84 15.74 -10.38
N LEU A 192 4.31 14.83 -9.56
CA LEU A 192 4.26 14.97 -8.10
C LEU A 192 5.59 15.38 -7.47
N PHE A 193 6.69 14.75 -7.89
CA PHE A 193 8.08 14.99 -7.44
C PHE A 193 8.98 15.42 -8.60
N ASN A 194 8.43 16.05 -9.63
CA ASN A 194 9.23 16.54 -10.75
C ASN A 194 10.25 17.56 -10.25
N ASP A 195 11.52 17.41 -10.59
CA ASP A 195 12.59 18.33 -10.19
C ASP A 195 12.80 18.40 -8.66
N ALA A 196 12.29 17.44 -7.88
CA ALA A 196 12.55 17.30 -6.45
C ALA A 196 13.90 16.60 -6.20
N TRP A 197 15.00 17.35 -6.29
CA TRP A 197 16.35 16.79 -6.37
C TRP A 197 16.75 15.90 -5.19
N ALA A 198 16.33 16.23 -3.97
CA ALA A 198 16.68 15.49 -2.75
C ALA A 198 15.80 14.25 -2.52
N PHE A 199 14.67 14.11 -3.22
CA PHE A 199 13.68 13.08 -2.94
C PHE A 199 14.20 11.67 -3.20
N ASN A 200 14.15 10.81 -2.18
CA ASN A 200 14.59 9.41 -2.25
C ASN A 200 13.90 8.54 -1.18
N GLN A 201 12.60 8.74 -0.92
CA GLN A 201 11.85 7.94 0.06
C GLN A 201 11.18 6.73 -0.57
N ASP A 202 11.10 5.65 0.20
CA ASP A 202 10.44 4.41 -0.24
C ASP A 202 8.92 4.62 -0.33
N LEU A 203 8.35 4.28 -1.48
CA LEU A 203 6.92 4.39 -1.76
C LEU A 203 6.32 3.04 -2.21
N SER A 204 7.06 1.94 -2.08
CA SER A 204 6.64 0.59 -2.51
C SER A 204 5.30 0.14 -1.89
N SER A 205 5.00 0.62 -0.68
CA SER A 205 3.75 0.35 0.04
C SER A 205 2.51 1.00 -0.60
N TRP A 206 2.68 2.07 -1.37
CA TRP A 206 1.54 2.82 -1.93
C TRP A 206 0.67 1.94 -2.82
N ASP A 207 -0.64 2.07 -2.65
CA ASP A 207 -1.63 1.51 -3.55
C ASP A 207 -1.92 2.49 -4.69
N VAL A 208 -1.38 2.17 -5.86
CA VAL A 208 -1.47 3.01 -7.06
C VAL A 208 -2.54 2.52 -8.04
N SER A 209 -3.43 1.64 -7.61
CA SER A 209 -4.46 1.00 -8.43
C SER A 209 -5.54 1.93 -8.96
N SER A 210 -5.73 3.09 -8.34
CA SER A 210 -6.67 4.12 -8.80
C SER A 210 -6.03 5.18 -9.71
N VAL A 211 -4.70 5.21 -9.81
CA VAL A 211 -3.98 6.31 -10.48
C VAL A 211 -4.08 6.17 -12.00
N THR A 212 -4.40 7.29 -12.66
CA THR A 212 -4.54 7.36 -14.12
C THR A 212 -3.40 8.12 -14.79
N ASP A 213 -2.74 9.03 -14.09
CA ASP A 213 -1.59 9.79 -14.59
C ASP A 213 -0.44 9.85 -13.56
N MET A 214 0.75 9.42 -13.99
CA MET A 214 2.05 9.53 -13.31
C MET A 214 3.11 10.11 -14.24
N ASN A 215 2.69 10.86 -15.27
CA ASN A 215 3.60 11.44 -16.23
C ASN A 215 4.65 12.29 -15.52
N ARG A 216 5.93 12.01 -15.81
CA ARG A 216 7.05 12.79 -15.27
C ARG A 216 7.05 12.91 -13.73
N MET A 217 6.39 11.99 -13.02
CA MET A 217 6.23 12.02 -11.56
C MET A 217 7.56 12.23 -10.84
N PHE A 218 8.64 11.58 -11.28
CA PHE A 218 9.98 11.69 -10.70
C PHE A 218 11.01 12.29 -11.66
N LYS A 219 10.60 12.87 -12.78
CA LYS A 219 11.56 13.39 -13.76
C LYS A 219 12.44 14.46 -13.10
N TYR A 220 13.75 14.34 -13.24
CA TYR A 220 14.78 15.15 -12.56
C TYR A 220 14.88 14.99 -11.02
N ALA A 221 14.18 14.04 -10.39
CA ALA A 221 14.42 13.67 -9.00
C ALA A 221 15.75 12.90 -8.88
N SER A 222 16.86 13.64 -8.94
CA SER A 222 18.20 13.06 -9.14
C SER A 222 18.65 12.15 -8.01
N SER A 223 18.16 12.30 -6.78
CA SER A 223 18.51 11.39 -5.66
C SER A 223 17.71 10.09 -5.65
N LEU A 224 16.63 9.97 -6.43
CA LEU A 224 15.74 8.81 -6.39
C LEU A 224 16.43 7.55 -6.91
N ASN A 225 16.46 6.52 -6.06
CA ASN A 225 16.99 5.19 -6.35
C ASN A 225 16.21 4.08 -5.59
N GLN A 226 14.90 4.29 -5.39
CA GLN A 226 14.07 3.35 -4.62
C GLN A 226 13.53 2.22 -5.48
N ASN A 227 13.33 1.05 -4.89
CA ASN A 227 12.73 -0.09 -5.59
C ASN A 227 11.20 0.00 -5.54
N LEU A 228 10.58 0.34 -6.66
CA LEU A 228 9.13 0.52 -6.77
C LEU A 228 8.46 -0.64 -7.53
N CYS A 229 9.08 -1.82 -7.54
CA CYS A 229 8.62 -2.95 -8.35
C CYS A 229 7.22 -3.45 -8.03
N ASP A 230 6.74 -3.25 -6.80
CA ASP A 230 5.39 -3.61 -6.40
C ASP A 230 4.33 -2.80 -7.16
N TRP A 231 4.70 -1.65 -7.73
CA TRP A 231 3.81 -0.83 -8.54
C TRP A 231 3.53 -1.45 -9.91
N ALA A 232 4.39 -2.34 -10.42
CA ALA A 232 4.21 -2.95 -11.74
C ALA A 232 2.91 -3.76 -11.86
N VAL A 233 2.42 -4.32 -10.75
CA VAL A 233 1.16 -5.08 -10.70
C VAL A 233 -0.02 -4.28 -10.15
N LYS A 234 0.25 -3.22 -9.38
CA LYS A 234 -0.78 -2.34 -8.82
C LYS A 234 -1.25 -1.32 -9.87
N ALA A 235 -0.35 -0.85 -10.73
CA ALA A 235 -0.63 0.20 -11.71
C ALA A 235 -1.66 -0.23 -12.76
N PRO A 236 -2.71 0.57 -13.02
CA PRO A 236 -3.64 0.34 -14.12
C PRO A 236 -2.94 0.27 -15.48
N SER A 237 -3.40 -0.65 -16.31
CA SER A 237 -2.85 -0.92 -17.65
C SER A 237 -2.90 0.27 -18.64
N LEU A 238 -3.74 1.28 -18.38
CA LEU A 238 -3.89 2.49 -19.21
C LEU A 238 -3.33 3.75 -18.53
N MET A 239 -2.55 3.60 -17.45
CA MET A 239 -1.94 4.72 -16.74
C MET A 239 -0.86 5.40 -17.60
N ASN A 240 -0.85 6.72 -17.60
CA ASN A 240 0.20 7.49 -18.25
C ASN A 240 1.47 7.54 -17.39
N VAL A 241 2.50 6.77 -17.74
CA VAL A 241 3.81 6.75 -17.05
C VAL A 241 4.91 7.45 -17.86
N SER A 242 4.53 8.32 -18.80
CA SER A 242 5.46 8.93 -19.75
C SER A 242 6.58 9.71 -19.05
N LEU A 243 7.84 9.36 -19.34
CA LEU A 243 9.04 10.03 -18.81
C LEU A 243 9.11 10.06 -17.28
N MET A 244 8.43 9.14 -16.59
CA MET A 244 8.30 9.11 -15.14
C MET A 244 9.65 9.17 -14.41
N PHE A 245 10.66 8.42 -14.88
CA PHE A 245 12.00 8.33 -14.28
C PHE A 245 13.10 9.04 -15.07
N GLU A 246 12.76 9.94 -15.99
CA GLU A 246 13.76 10.62 -16.81
C GLU A 246 14.73 11.43 -15.93
N SER A 247 16.04 11.19 -16.08
CA SER A 247 17.10 11.89 -15.32
C SER A 247 17.05 11.71 -13.80
N THR A 248 16.65 10.53 -13.33
CA THR A 248 16.83 10.09 -11.93
C THR A 248 18.11 9.25 -11.76
N ASN A 249 18.46 8.88 -10.53
CA ASN A 249 19.50 7.88 -10.24
C ASN A 249 18.96 6.44 -10.26
N CYS A 250 17.76 6.23 -10.80
CA CYS A 250 17.20 4.89 -10.96
C CYS A 250 18.10 4.02 -11.86
N PRO A 251 18.50 2.82 -11.40
CA PRO A 251 19.30 1.89 -12.20
C PRO A 251 18.66 1.56 -13.54
N ASN A 252 17.34 1.60 -13.60
CA ASN A 252 16.60 1.53 -14.83
C ASN A 252 15.56 2.65 -14.90
N SER A 253 15.86 3.65 -15.73
CA SER A 253 15.08 4.87 -15.92
C SER A 253 14.22 4.87 -17.19
N ALA A 254 14.12 3.73 -17.87
CA ALA A 254 13.25 3.61 -19.03
C ALA A 254 11.79 3.84 -18.62
N THR A 255 10.96 4.31 -19.55
CA THR A 255 9.52 4.39 -19.32
C THR A 255 9.00 2.98 -18.96
N PRO A 256 8.27 2.81 -17.85
CA PRO A 256 7.67 1.53 -17.52
C PRO A 256 6.79 1.07 -18.68
N GLN A 257 6.99 -0.16 -19.14
CA GLN A 257 6.03 -0.79 -20.04
C GLN A 257 4.92 -1.31 -19.13
N LEU A 258 3.68 -0.89 -19.27
CA LEU A 258 2.58 -1.47 -18.50
C LEU A 258 1.96 -2.61 -19.31
N ALA A 259 1.65 -3.74 -18.66
CA ALA A 259 0.91 -4.82 -19.31
C ALA A 259 -0.43 -4.28 -19.84
N SER A 260 -0.68 -4.42 -21.14
CA SER A 260 -1.95 -3.99 -21.75
C SER A 260 -3.07 -4.97 -21.38
N PRO A 261 -4.35 -4.53 -21.29
CA PRO A 261 -5.45 -5.46 -21.08
C PRO A 261 -5.52 -6.47 -22.23
N GLY A 262 -5.35 -7.76 -21.92
CA GLY A 262 -5.39 -8.84 -22.90
C GLY A 262 -4.06 -9.13 -23.62
N ASP A 263 -2.96 -8.46 -23.25
CA ASP A 263 -1.62 -8.89 -23.68
C ASP A 263 -1.14 -10.04 -22.80
N THR A 264 -1.34 -11.27 -23.27
CA THR A 264 -0.86 -12.50 -22.62
C THR A 264 0.64 -12.73 -22.80
N SER A 265 1.33 -11.89 -23.57
CA SER A 265 2.78 -11.94 -23.80
C SER A 265 3.57 -10.97 -22.91
N ALA A 266 2.89 -10.03 -22.25
CA ALA A 266 3.51 -9.06 -21.35
C ALA A 266 3.82 -9.70 -19.98
N ASN A 267 5.09 -9.61 -19.61
CA ASN A 267 5.60 -10.03 -18.31
C ASN A 267 4.95 -9.21 -17.16
N PRO A 268 4.38 -9.80 -16.08
CA PRO A 268 3.93 -9.10 -14.85
C PRO A 268 4.92 -8.06 -14.31
N TYR A 269 6.20 -8.34 -14.51
CA TYR A 269 7.30 -7.46 -14.15
C TYR A 269 7.60 -6.52 -15.32
N SER A 270 6.55 -5.93 -15.91
CA SER A 270 6.66 -4.89 -16.91
C SER A 270 7.10 -3.62 -16.17
N GLY A 271 8.35 -3.67 -15.75
CA GLY A 271 9.13 -2.55 -15.28
C GLY A 271 10.02 -2.05 -16.44
N PRO A 272 10.82 -1.04 -16.15
CA PRO A 272 11.29 -0.72 -14.81
C PRO A 272 10.37 0.21 -14.03
N PHE A 273 10.18 -0.10 -12.75
CA PHE A 273 9.75 0.89 -11.77
C PHE A 273 10.98 1.24 -10.92
N CYS A 274 11.85 2.08 -11.51
CA CYS A 274 13.19 2.46 -11.06
C CYS A 274 14.23 1.32 -11.04
N HIS A 275 13.83 0.08 -10.75
CA HIS A 275 14.65 -1.13 -10.78
C HIS A 275 14.11 -2.14 -11.80
N ASP A 276 14.97 -3.05 -12.27
CA ASP A 276 14.53 -4.23 -13.02
C ASP A 276 13.99 -5.27 -12.03
N CYS A 277 12.67 -5.38 -11.97
CA CYS A 277 11.97 -6.14 -10.94
C CYS A 277 12.27 -7.64 -10.97
N MET A 278 12.44 -8.22 -12.16
CA MET A 278 12.83 -9.61 -12.29
C MET A 278 14.29 -9.83 -11.91
N THR A 279 15.17 -8.97 -12.38
CA THR A 279 16.60 -9.07 -12.07
C THR A 279 16.86 -8.82 -10.60
N GLU A 280 16.15 -7.88 -9.97
CA GLU A 280 16.31 -7.56 -8.55
C GLU A 280 15.75 -8.66 -7.66
N CYS A 281 14.60 -9.25 -8.00
CA CYS A 281 14.12 -10.47 -7.35
C CYS A 281 15.20 -11.57 -7.45
N ARG A 282 15.68 -11.86 -8.66
CA ARG A 282 16.73 -12.87 -8.89
C ARG A 282 18.03 -12.55 -8.14
N ARG A 283 18.44 -11.29 -8.05
CA ARG A 283 19.66 -10.84 -7.37
C ARG A 283 19.54 -11.01 -5.85
N ARG A 284 18.41 -10.61 -5.25
CA ARG A 284 18.15 -10.77 -3.80
C ARG A 284 18.20 -12.22 -3.36
N HIS A 285 17.77 -13.13 -4.22
CA HIS A 285 17.78 -14.57 -3.94
C HIS A 285 19.04 -15.28 -4.43
N ASP A 286 20.07 -14.52 -4.83
CA ASP A 286 21.37 -15.01 -5.28
C ASP A 286 21.18 -16.11 -6.36
N CYS A 287 20.40 -15.76 -7.39
CA CYS A 287 20.28 -16.52 -8.63
C CYS A 287 21.54 -16.42 -9.51
N THR A 288 22.55 -15.68 -9.05
CA THR A 288 23.87 -15.60 -9.66
C THR A 288 24.73 -16.75 -9.15
N VAL A 289 24.89 -17.84 -9.92
CA VAL A 289 26.01 -18.75 -9.65
C VAL A 289 26.69 -19.30 -10.90
N SER A 290 28.00 -19.35 -10.74
CA SER A 290 29.08 -19.85 -11.59
C SER A 290 28.86 -21.25 -12.13
N SER A 291 28.09 -21.40 -13.21
CA SER A 291 28.32 -22.39 -14.28
C SER A 291 27.11 -22.50 -15.21
N GLY A 292 27.20 -21.93 -16.41
CA GLY A 292 26.68 -22.46 -17.68
C GLY A 292 25.17 -22.69 -17.92
N ASN A 293 24.34 -22.95 -16.90
CA ASN A 293 22.93 -23.33 -17.06
C ASN A 293 22.01 -22.20 -16.55
N GLN A 294 22.18 -21.00 -17.10
CA GLN A 294 21.28 -19.88 -16.85
C GLN A 294 19.98 -20.09 -17.64
N GLY A 295 18.83 -19.97 -16.97
CA GLY A 295 17.53 -19.81 -17.63
C GLY A 295 17.18 -20.94 -18.60
N VAL A 296 17.53 -22.18 -18.27
CA VAL A 296 16.95 -23.32 -19.00
C VAL A 296 15.46 -23.30 -18.69
N PRO A 297 14.59 -23.01 -19.68
CA PRO A 297 13.16 -22.98 -19.43
C PRO A 297 12.73 -24.31 -18.85
N VAL A 298 11.84 -24.27 -17.86
CA VAL A 298 11.24 -25.47 -17.30
C VAL A 298 10.31 -26.06 -18.36
N ASN A 299 10.89 -26.86 -19.24
CA ASN A 299 10.17 -27.57 -20.30
C ASN A 299 9.69 -28.90 -19.75
N VAL A 300 8.54 -28.87 -19.09
CA VAL A 300 7.86 -30.01 -18.49
C VAL A 300 6.55 -30.25 -19.23
N GLU A 301 6.22 -31.51 -19.49
CA GLU A 301 4.89 -31.84 -19.99
C GLU A 301 3.82 -31.37 -18.99
N ARG A 302 2.63 -31.04 -19.48
CA ARG A 302 1.52 -30.50 -18.66
C ARG A 302 1.26 -31.40 -17.44
N GLY A 303 1.28 -30.81 -16.25
CA GLY A 303 1.09 -31.51 -14.97
C GLY A 303 2.33 -32.20 -14.40
N SER A 304 3.50 -32.11 -15.05
CA SER A 304 4.76 -32.68 -14.54
C SER A 304 5.64 -31.69 -13.77
N PHE A 305 5.22 -30.42 -13.61
CA PHE A 305 5.94 -29.42 -12.82
C PHE A 305 6.12 -29.83 -11.35
N LYS A 306 5.10 -30.43 -10.73
CA LYS A 306 5.21 -31.04 -9.40
C LYS A 306 6.33 -32.08 -9.30
N ASN A 307 6.51 -32.89 -10.34
CA ASN A 307 7.56 -33.91 -10.36
C ASN A 307 8.95 -33.26 -10.42
N ALA A 308 9.10 -32.15 -11.13
CA ALA A 308 10.34 -31.38 -11.13
C ALA A 308 10.68 -30.83 -9.74
N ILE A 309 9.69 -30.30 -9.01
CA ILE A 309 9.85 -29.84 -7.62
C ILE A 309 10.22 -31.02 -6.71
N ALA A 310 9.50 -32.14 -6.80
CA ALA A 310 9.80 -33.32 -5.99
C ALA A 310 11.22 -33.87 -6.27
N ALA A 311 11.67 -33.86 -7.53
CA ALA A 311 13.03 -34.24 -7.90
C ALA A 311 14.08 -33.30 -7.30
N TYR A 312 13.84 -31.98 -7.33
CA TYR A 312 14.73 -30.99 -6.70
C TYR A 312 14.84 -31.20 -5.19
N LEU A 313 13.70 -31.36 -4.50
CA LEU A 313 13.66 -31.54 -3.05
C LEU A 313 14.29 -32.86 -2.60
N SER A 314 14.30 -33.89 -3.44
CA SER A 314 14.89 -35.20 -3.12
C SER A 314 16.37 -35.33 -3.47
N SER A 315 16.84 -34.63 -4.52
CA SER A 315 18.22 -34.76 -5.02
C SER A 315 19.13 -33.58 -4.67
N GLY A 316 18.57 -32.46 -4.19
CA GLY A 316 19.32 -31.23 -3.89
C GLY A 316 19.82 -30.49 -5.13
N GLY A 317 19.37 -30.88 -6.32
CA GLY A 317 19.74 -30.27 -7.60
C GLY A 317 18.62 -30.40 -8.63
N SER A 318 18.65 -29.53 -9.65
CA SER A 318 17.68 -29.53 -10.74
C SER A 318 18.38 -29.19 -12.06
N PRO A 319 17.94 -29.74 -13.21
CA PRO A 319 18.43 -29.32 -14.51
C PRO A 319 18.08 -27.85 -14.83
N TYR A 320 17.13 -27.26 -14.09
CA TYR A 320 16.62 -25.90 -14.30
C TYR A 320 17.33 -24.83 -13.46
N GLY A 321 18.31 -25.22 -12.64
CA GLY A 321 19.11 -24.30 -11.83
C GLY A 321 19.41 -24.81 -10.43
N SER A 322 20.36 -24.15 -9.75
CA SER A 322 20.81 -24.48 -8.40
C SER A 322 19.81 -24.10 -7.30
N LYS A 323 18.88 -23.18 -7.59
CA LYS A 323 17.81 -22.75 -6.68
C LYS A 323 16.48 -22.70 -7.42
N MET A 324 15.43 -23.22 -6.78
CA MET A 324 14.08 -23.27 -7.34
C MET A 324 13.47 -21.88 -7.59
N SER A 325 13.81 -20.90 -6.76
CA SER A 325 13.41 -19.49 -6.93
C SER A 325 13.88 -18.87 -8.24
N CYS A 326 14.88 -19.48 -8.88
CA CYS A 326 15.52 -18.99 -10.09
C CYS A 326 15.10 -19.74 -11.37
N TRP A 327 14.22 -20.73 -11.24
CA TRP A 327 13.75 -21.49 -12.40
C TRP A 327 13.00 -20.57 -13.37
N ASP A 328 13.29 -20.72 -14.66
CA ASP A 328 12.54 -20.03 -15.70
C ASP A 328 11.24 -20.80 -15.99
N VAL A 329 10.17 -20.35 -15.35
CA VAL A 329 8.83 -20.95 -15.48
C VAL A 329 7.93 -20.22 -16.47
N SER A 330 8.48 -19.30 -17.28
CA SER A 330 7.71 -18.46 -18.20
C SER A 330 6.90 -19.24 -19.25
N GLU A 331 7.27 -20.48 -19.52
CA GLU A 331 6.58 -21.39 -20.45
C GLU A 331 5.67 -22.41 -19.74
N VAL A 332 5.67 -22.45 -18.40
CA VAL A 332 4.88 -23.41 -17.64
C VAL A 332 3.41 -22.96 -17.64
N THR A 333 2.51 -23.83 -18.10
CA THR A 333 1.07 -23.53 -18.17
C THR A 333 0.26 -24.22 -17.06
N ASP A 334 0.84 -25.19 -16.36
CA ASP A 334 0.17 -25.98 -15.33
C ASP A 334 1.10 -26.22 -14.15
N MET A 335 0.75 -25.61 -13.01
CA MET A 335 1.44 -25.71 -11.72
C MET A 335 0.57 -26.40 -10.67
N SER A 336 -0.43 -27.17 -11.11
CA SER A 336 -1.29 -27.91 -10.19
C SER A 336 -0.45 -28.78 -9.26
N PHE A 337 -0.79 -28.73 -7.96
CA PHE A 337 -0.17 -29.50 -6.89
C PHE A 337 1.35 -29.31 -6.69
N ALA A 338 1.95 -28.25 -7.25
CA ALA A 338 3.40 -28.02 -7.27
C ALA A 338 4.07 -28.15 -5.89
N PHE A 339 3.49 -27.51 -4.87
CA PHE A 339 3.98 -27.46 -3.49
C PHE A 339 3.03 -28.15 -2.50
N LYS A 340 2.14 -29.00 -2.99
CA LYS A 340 1.12 -29.67 -2.17
C LYS A 340 1.77 -30.46 -1.02
N GLU A 341 1.33 -30.22 0.20
CA GLU A 341 1.78 -30.85 1.47
C GLU A 341 3.24 -30.55 1.86
N LEU A 342 3.89 -29.55 1.25
CA LEU A 342 5.22 -29.12 1.66
C LEU A 342 5.13 -28.20 2.87
N LYS A 343 4.94 -28.79 4.05
CA LYS A 343 4.61 -28.08 5.30
C LYS A 343 5.59 -26.99 5.73
N ASP A 344 6.88 -27.20 5.45
CA ASP A 344 7.96 -26.28 5.82
C ASP A 344 8.35 -25.32 4.68
N PHE A 345 7.68 -25.40 3.53
CA PHE A 345 8.01 -24.57 2.38
C PHE A 345 7.55 -23.13 2.59
N ASN A 346 8.51 -22.20 2.57
CA ASN A 346 8.27 -20.77 2.65
C ASN A 346 9.37 -19.99 1.91
N GLU A 347 9.89 -20.55 0.82
CA GLU A 347 10.95 -19.93 0.04
C GLU A 347 10.35 -18.96 -0.99
N PRO A 348 10.95 -17.78 -1.21
CA PRO A 348 10.49 -16.77 -2.18
C PRO A 348 10.59 -17.29 -3.62
N LEU A 349 9.67 -16.86 -4.48
CA LEU A 349 9.50 -17.37 -5.85
C LEU A 349 9.52 -16.23 -6.88
N CYS A 350 10.67 -16.04 -7.56
CA CYS A 350 10.86 -15.03 -8.60
C CYS A 350 10.42 -15.53 -9.97
N TRP A 351 9.13 -15.83 -10.08
CA TRP A 351 8.57 -16.53 -11.23
C TRP A 351 7.72 -15.61 -12.09
N ASN A 352 7.87 -15.76 -13.42
CA ASN A 352 6.92 -15.17 -14.37
C ASN A 352 5.71 -16.10 -14.49
N MET A 353 4.55 -15.63 -14.03
CA MET A 353 3.31 -16.42 -13.96
C MET A 353 2.36 -16.19 -15.13
N SER A 354 2.71 -15.32 -16.10
CA SER A 354 1.79 -14.87 -17.16
C SER A 354 1.18 -16.00 -18.00
N SER A 355 1.91 -17.11 -18.16
CA SER A 355 1.51 -18.25 -18.99
C SER A 355 0.75 -19.32 -18.21
N VAL A 356 0.69 -19.24 -16.87
CA VAL A 356 0.07 -20.26 -16.04
C VAL A 356 -1.46 -20.18 -16.16
N MET A 357 -2.09 -21.32 -16.49
CA MET A 357 -3.54 -21.46 -16.60
C MET A 357 -4.14 -22.30 -15.47
N ASN A 358 -3.35 -23.15 -14.81
CA ASN A 358 -3.82 -24.04 -13.75
C ASN A 358 -2.92 -23.96 -12.51
N MET A 359 -3.50 -23.56 -11.37
CA MET A 359 -2.90 -23.47 -10.05
C MET A 359 -3.65 -24.33 -9.00
N GLU A 360 -4.44 -25.33 -9.44
CA GLU A 360 -5.18 -26.21 -8.55
C GLU A 360 -4.28 -26.74 -7.43
N ARG A 361 -4.64 -26.46 -6.18
CA ARG A 361 -3.97 -26.97 -4.98
C ARG A 361 -2.46 -26.78 -4.96
N MET A 362 -1.97 -25.72 -5.62
CA MET A 362 -0.54 -25.44 -5.76
C MET A 362 0.18 -25.40 -4.40
N PHE A 363 -0.39 -24.74 -3.39
CA PHE A 363 0.13 -24.62 -2.02
C PHE A 363 -0.75 -25.34 -0.97
N PHE A 364 -1.59 -26.28 -1.41
CA PHE A 364 -2.51 -26.95 -0.49
C PHE A 364 -1.73 -27.73 0.59
N GLY A 365 -1.97 -27.43 1.87
CA GLY A 365 -1.27 -28.03 3.00
C GLY A 365 0.16 -27.54 3.22
N ALA A 366 0.62 -26.52 2.49
CA ALA A 366 1.91 -25.85 2.73
C ALA A 366 1.79 -24.90 3.94
N SER A 367 1.72 -25.49 5.15
CA SER A 367 1.33 -24.79 6.38
C SER A 367 2.19 -23.58 6.77
N ALA A 368 3.47 -23.55 6.37
CA ALA A 368 4.40 -22.46 6.65
C ALA A 368 4.46 -21.38 5.55
N PHE A 369 3.81 -21.59 4.40
CA PHE A 369 3.93 -20.67 3.27
C PHE A 369 3.21 -19.34 3.54
N ASN A 370 3.95 -18.24 3.45
CA ASN A 370 3.46 -16.87 3.60
C ASN A 370 4.34 -15.88 2.80
N GLN A 371 4.92 -16.34 1.69
CA GLN A 371 5.72 -15.45 0.82
C GLN A 371 4.80 -14.55 0.01
N ASP A 372 5.22 -13.31 -0.17
CA ASP A 372 4.52 -12.33 -1.01
C ASP A 372 4.44 -12.84 -2.47
N VAL A 373 3.21 -12.95 -2.95
CA VAL A 373 2.83 -13.35 -4.31
C VAL A 373 1.91 -12.31 -4.96
N SER A 374 1.76 -11.13 -4.34
CA SER A 374 0.92 -10.03 -4.84
C SER A 374 1.34 -9.57 -6.24
N SER A 375 2.63 -9.76 -6.59
CA SER A 375 3.25 -9.42 -7.87
C SER A 375 3.03 -10.44 -9.01
N TRP A 376 2.31 -11.54 -8.77
CA TRP A 376 2.07 -12.54 -9.80
C TRP A 376 0.98 -12.09 -10.79
N ASN A 377 1.28 -12.09 -12.09
CA ASN A 377 0.24 -11.97 -13.13
C ASN A 377 -0.54 -13.28 -13.23
N VAL A 378 -1.76 -13.28 -12.70
CA VAL A 378 -2.69 -14.41 -12.73
C VAL A 378 -3.82 -14.26 -13.76
N SER A 379 -3.73 -13.28 -14.67
CA SER A 379 -4.81 -12.97 -15.63
C SER A 379 -5.15 -14.11 -16.60
N SER A 380 -4.22 -15.03 -16.83
CA SER A 380 -4.43 -16.23 -17.66
C SER A 380 -4.98 -17.44 -16.87
N VAL A 381 -5.07 -17.36 -15.55
CA VAL A 381 -5.41 -18.50 -14.70
C VAL A 381 -6.90 -18.81 -14.78
N ILE A 382 -7.21 -20.10 -14.97
CA ILE A 382 -8.57 -20.64 -15.09
C ILE A 382 -8.97 -21.39 -13.81
N ASP A 383 -8.03 -22.09 -13.17
CA ASP A 383 -8.29 -22.92 -11.99
C ASP A 383 -7.36 -22.55 -10.82
N MET A 384 -7.93 -22.08 -9.71
CA MET A 384 -7.28 -21.79 -8.44
C MET A 384 -7.89 -22.62 -7.29
N SER A 385 -8.63 -23.68 -7.61
CA SER A 385 -9.35 -24.47 -6.61
C SER A 385 -8.37 -25.04 -5.57
N GLY A 386 -8.67 -24.80 -4.29
CA GLY A 386 -7.82 -25.24 -3.18
C GLY A 386 -6.40 -24.69 -3.16
N MET A 387 -6.05 -23.63 -3.93
CA MET A 387 -4.67 -23.17 -4.11
C MET A 387 -3.91 -22.98 -2.78
N PHE A 388 -4.55 -22.36 -1.78
CA PHE A 388 -4.01 -22.12 -0.43
C PHE A 388 -4.77 -22.88 0.66
N GLY A 389 -5.54 -23.92 0.31
CA GLY A 389 -6.27 -24.70 1.30
C GLY A 389 -5.33 -25.36 2.30
N PHE A 390 -5.60 -25.25 3.60
CA PHE A 390 -4.73 -25.69 4.71
C PHE A 390 -3.36 -24.99 4.79
N ALA A 391 -3.12 -23.91 4.04
CA ALA A 391 -1.92 -23.06 4.21
C ALA A 391 -2.10 -22.14 5.42
N SER A 392 -1.99 -22.69 6.63
CA SER A 392 -2.38 -22.03 7.89
C SER A 392 -1.71 -20.68 8.18
N ALA A 393 -0.49 -20.45 7.67
CA ALA A 393 0.26 -19.21 7.86
C ALA A 393 0.01 -18.15 6.79
N PHE A 394 -0.66 -18.48 5.69
CA PHE A 394 -0.79 -17.60 4.53
C PHE A 394 -1.73 -16.42 4.82
N ASN A 395 -1.22 -15.20 4.65
CA ASN A 395 -1.97 -13.95 4.86
C ASN A 395 -1.43 -12.78 4.02
N GLN A 396 -1.04 -13.04 2.76
CA GLN A 396 -0.54 -12.01 1.86
C GLN A 396 -1.68 -11.35 1.10
N ASP A 397 -1.56 -10.04 0.84
CA ASP A 397 -2.53 -9.25 0.08
C ASP A 397 -2.59 -9.72 -1.39
N LEU A 398 -3.79 -10.04 -1.86
CA LEU A 398 -4.09 -10.48 -3.22
C LEU A 398 -5.10 -9.57 -3.93
N SER A 399 -5.43 -8.42 -3.35
CA SER A 399 -6.42 -7.47 -3.88
C SER A 399 -6.13 -7.05 -5.33
N SER A 400 -4.84 -6.94 -5.69
CA SER A 400 -4.35 -6.57 -7.03
C SER A 400 -4.62 -7.62 -8.12
N TRP A 401 -4.79 -8.89 -7.76
CA TRP A 401 -4.90 -9.98 -8.73
C TRP A 401 -6.08 -9.79 -9.71
N ASN A 402 -5.80 -9.97 -11.00
CA ASN A 402 -6.84 -10.02 -12.02
C ASN A 402 -7.40 -11.43 -12.14
N VAL A 403 -8.54 -11.66 -11.49
CA VAL A 403 -9.21 -12.98 -11.44
C VAL A 403 -10.31 -13.17 -12.49
N SER A 404 -10.39 -12.29 -13.50
CA SER A 404 -11.50 -12.28 -14.46
C SER A 404 -11.59 -13.53 -15.35
N SER A 405 -10.48 -14.26 -15.55
CA SER A 405 -10.47 -15.51 -16.32
C SER A 405 -10.78 -16.75 -15.48
N VAL A 406 -10.84 -16.63 -14.15
CA VAL A 406 -10.91 -17.79 -13.26
C VAL A 406 -12.32 -18.40 -13.27
N THR A 407 -12.38 -19.72 -13.47
CA THR A 407 -13.62 -20.52 -13.51
C THR A 407 -13.79 -21.43 -12.29
N TYR A 408 -12.70 -21.73 -11.56
CA TYR A 408 -12.74 -22.58 -10.36
C TYR A 408 -11.94 -21.96 -9.20
N MET A 409 -12.61 -21.61 -8.10
CA MET A 409 -12.01 -21.04 -6.88
C MET A 409 -12.44 -21.75 -5.59
N ASN A 410 -13.17 -22.87 -5.70
CA ASN A 410 -13.70 -23.57 -4.54
C ASN A 410 -12.57 -23.98 -3.59
N ASN A 411 -12.80 -23.85 -2.28
CA ASN A 411 -11.83 -24.16 -1.22
C ASN A 411 -10.49 -23.39 -1.30
N MET A 412 -10.36 -22.30 -2.07
CA MET A 412 -9.06 -21.63 -2.30
C MET A 412 -8.31 -21.31 -1.00
N PHE A 413 -9.00 -20.84 0.04
CA PHE A 413 -8.44 -20.52 1.36
C PHE A 413 -9.01 -21.40 2.48
N TYR A 414 -9.62 -22.55 2.15
CA TYR A 414 -10.20 -23.46 3.14
C TYR A 414 -9.18 -23.80 4.24
N GLN A 415 -9.48 -23.56 5.51
CA GLN A 415 -8.55 -23.80 6.64
C GLN A 415 -7.23 -22.98 6.57
N ALA A 416 -7.14 -21.91 5.79
CA ALA A 416 -6.05 -20.95 5.84
C ALA A 416 -6.27 -20.01 7.04
N THR A 417 -5.98 -20.51 8.24
CA THR A 417 -6.42 -19.90 9.51
C THR A 417 -5.93 -18.48 9.73
N ALA A 418 -4.78 -18.07 9.17
CA ALA A 418 -4.27 -16.70 9.30
C ALA A 418 -4.89 -15.70 8.30
N PHE A 419 -5.55 -16.18 7.23
CA PHE A 419 -5.96 -15.34 6.12
C PHE A 419 -7.09 -14.38 6.52
N ASN A 420 -6.86 -13.07 6.37
CA ASN A 420 -7.79 -11.99 6.73
C ASN A 420 -7.69 -10.75 5.80
N GLN A 421 -7.25 -10.91 4.56
CA GLN A 421 -7.05 -9.80 3.63
C GLN A 421 -8.34 -9.35 2.94
N ASP A 422 -8.47 -8.06 2.66
CA ASP A 422 -9.61 -7.49 1.92
C ASP A 422 -9.54 -7.87 0.43
N LEU A 423 -10.56 -8.57 -0.06
CA LEU A 423 -10.69 -8.99 -1.46
C LEU A 423 -12.00 -8.47 -2.10
N CYS A 424 -12.61 -7.42 -1.56
CA CYS A 424 -13.88 -6.86 -2.07
C CYS A 424 -13.84 -6.52 -3.56
N ASP A 425 -12.69 -6.08 -4.07
CA ASP A 425 -12.50 -5.74 -5.49
C ASP A 425 -12.64 -6.91 -6.45
N TRP A 426 -12.42 -8.15 -5.97
CA TRP A 426 -12.58 -9.33 -6.80
C TRP A 426 -14.03 -9.51 -7.28
N ALA A 427 -15.01 -9.01 -6.52
CA ALA A 427 -16.42 -9.06 -6.92
C ALA A 427 -16.67 -8.36 -8.26
N ALA A 428 -15.99 -7.23 -8.51
CA ALA A 428 -16.10 -6.49 -9.76
C ALA A 428 -15.30 -7.14 -10.91
N LYS A 429 -14.26 -7.93 -10.57
CA LYS A 429 -13.36 -8.59 -11.53
C LYS A 429 -13.90 -9.94 -12.02
N THR A 430 -14.80 -10.60 -11.28
CA THR A 430 -15.37 -11.89 -11.68
C THR A 430 -16.54 -11.75 -12.67
N PRO A 431 -16.55 -12.43 -13.84
CA PRO A 431 -17.66 -12.35 -14.80
C PRO A 431 -18.99 -12.84 -14.21
N SER A 432 -20.11 -12.28 -14.70
CA SER A 432 -21.45 -12.45 -14.13
C SER A 432 -21.84 -13.92 -13.88
N LEU A 433 -21.93 -14.27 -12.60
CA LEU A 433 -22.10 -15.65 -12.15
C LEU A 433 -23.57 -16.08 -12.13
N SER A 434 -24.03 -16.74 -13.20
CA SER A 434 -25.27 -17.53 -13.12
C SER A 434 -25.13 -18.79 -12.25
N ASN A 435 -23.90 -19.18 -11.86
CA ASN A 435 -23.58 -20.43 -11.13
C ASN A 435 -22.70 -20.22 -9.86
N ALA A 436 -22.77 -19.07 -9.18
CA ALA A 436 -21.88 -18.69 -8.07
C ALA A 436 -21.81 -19.65 -6.88
N ASN A 437 -22.85 -20.44 -6.63
CA ASN A 437 -22.93 -21.26 -5.43
C ASN A 437 -21.83 -22.35 -5.34
N ASN A 438 -21.29 -22.80 -6.48
CA ASN A 438 -20.21 -23.80 -6.51
C ASN A 438 -18.81 -23.17 -6.60
N LEU A 439 -18.68 -21.94 -7.11
CA LEU A 439 -17.40 -21.27 -7.29
C LEU A 439 -16.76 -20.84 -5.96
N PHE A 440 -17.58 -20.41 -5.00
CA PHE A 440 -17.13 -19.94 -3.69
C PHE A 440 -17.35 -20.96 -2.56
N ALA A 441 -17.81 -22.17 -2.90
CA ALA A 441 -18.10 -23.21 -1.93
C ALA A 441 -16.88 -23.43 -1.01
N SER A 442 -17.07 -23.18 0.29
CA SER A 442 -16.06 -23.35 1.33
C SER A 442 -14.74 -22.60 1.07
N MET A 443 -14.76 -21.55 0.23
CA MET A 443 -13.56 -20.79 -0.15
C MET A 443 -12.87 -20.15 1.06
N PHE A 444 -13.65 -19.61 2.00
CA PHE A 444 -13.17 -18.96 3.23
C PHE A 444 -13.60 -19.71 4.49
N GLU A 445 -14.01 -20.98 4.39
CA GLU A 445 -14.36 -21.77 5.57
C GLU A 445 -13.11 -22.00 6.43
N ASP A 446 -13.22 -21.75 7.73
CA ASP A 446 -12.15 -21.80 8.73
C ASP A 446 -10.95 -20.85 8.48
N THR A 447 -11.20 -19.63 7.98
CA THR A 447 -10.23 -18.52 7.93
C THR A 447 -10.44 -17.49 9.05
N SER A 448 -9.56 -16.48 9.15
CA SER A 448 -9.69 -15.34 10.07
C SER A 448 -10.46 -14.15 9.49
N CYS A 449 -11.14 -14.33 8.36
CA CYS A 449 -11.91 -13.28 7.70
C CYS A 449 -13.06 -12.78 8.59
N PRO A 450 -13.07 -11.49 8.99
CA PRO A 450 -13.97 -11.02 10.04
C PRO A 450 -15.44 -10.93 9.60
N ASN A 451 -15.73 -10.93 8.29
CA ASN A 451 -17.10 -11.03 7.76
C ASN A 451 -17.15 -11.77 6.41
N ILE A 452 -17.84 -12.91 6.34
CA ILE A 452 -18.24 -13.53 5.07
C ILE A 452 -19.73 -13.25 4.89
N THR A 453 -20.10 -12.28 4.07
CA THR A 453 -21.53 -12.03 3.79
C THR A 453 -22.09 -13.16 2.92
N THR A 454 -22.85 -14.07 3.54
CA THR A 454 -23.70 -15.04 2.83
C THR A 454 -24.95 -14.35 2.28
N THR A 455 -24.81 -13.23 1.56
CA THR A 455 -25.91 -12.67 0.78
C THR A 455 -25.91 -13.32 -0.58
N THR A 456 -26.93 -14.13 -0.85
CA THR A 456 -27.27 -14.59 -2.21
C THR A 456 -27.28 -13.39 -3.15
N LEU A 457 -26.51 -13.46 -4.24
CA LEU A 457 -26.52 -12.52 -5.35
C LEU A 457 -27.97 -12.15 -5.69
N ALA A 458 -28.32 -10.87 -5.56
CA ALA A 458 -29.64 -10.40 -5.91
C ALA A 458 -29.86 -10.61 -7.42
N SER A 459 -31.00 -11.22 -7.76
CA SER A 459 -31.48 -11.35 -9.13
C SER A 459 -31.56 -9.97 -9.81
N PRO A 460 -31.31 -9.85 -11.13
CA PRO A 460 -31.28 -8.56 -11.81
C PRO A 460 -32.69 -7.93 -11.78
N GLY A 461 -32.91 -7.02 -10.82
CA GLY A 461 -34.20 -6.36 -10.62
C GLY A 461 -34.47 -5.74 -9.25
N GLY A 462 -33.58 -5.90 -8.26
CA GLY A 462 -33.77 -5.32 -6.91
C GLY A 462 -32.98 -4.04 -6.66
N THR A 463 -33.68 -2.94 -6.35
CA THR A 463 -33.09 -1.65 -5.95
C THR A 463 -32.70 -1.66 -4.47
N THR A 464 -31.55 -2.25 -4.12
CA THR A 464 -30.94 -2.07 -2.79
C THR A 464 -29.47 -1.70 -2.93
N SER A 465 -29.09 -0.61 -2.25
CA SER A 465 -27.83 0.11 -2.29
C SER A 465 -26.68 -0.58 -1.55
N ASN A 466 -26.28 -1.78 -1.97
CA ASN A 466 -25.05 -2.43 -1.48
C ASN A 466 -24.05 -2.60 -2.64
N PRO A 467 -22.90 -1.90 -2.67
CA PRO A 467 -22.07 -1.83 -3.87
C PRO A 467 -21.25 -3.09 -4.19
N HIS A 468 -21.16 -4.09 -3.30
CA HIS A 468 -20.34 -5.29 -3.52
C HIS A 468 -21.12 -6.59 -3.29
N PRO A 469 -21.65 -7.24 -4.34
CA PRO A 469 -22.35 -8.51 -4.20
C PRO A 469 -21.37 -9.70 -4.38
N GLY A 470 -20.93 -10.34 -3.28
CA GLY A 470 -20.17 -11.60 -3.31
C GLY A 470 -19.56 -11.97 -1.93
N PRO A 471 -19.29 -13.25 -1.62
CA PRO A 471 -18.78 -13.70 -0.32
C PRO A 471 -17.25 -13.51 -0.21
N PHE A 472 -16.77 -12.28 -0.34
CA PHE A 472 -15.35 -11.95 -0.22
C PHE A 472 -15.00 -11.55 1.22
N CYS A 473 -13.75 -11.82 1.61
CA CYS A 473 -13.17 -11.35 2.86
C CYS A 473 -13.11 -9.81 2.84
N HIS A 474 -13.58 -9.17 3.90
CA HIS A 474 -13.59 -7.72 4.11
C HIS A 474 -13.04 -7.40 5.49
#